data_AF-A0A6P1IVA3-F1
#
_entry.id   AF-A0A6P1IVA3-F1
#
_cell.length_a   1.000
_cell.length_b   1.000
_cell.length_c   1.000
_cell.angle_alpha   90.00
_cell.angle_beta   90.00
_cell.angle_gamma   90.00
#
_symmetry.space_group_name_H-M   'P 1'
#
loop_
_entity.id
_entity.type
_entity.pdbx_description
1 polymer ?
#
loop_
_entity_poly.entity_id
_entity_poly.type
_entity_poly.pdbx_seq_one_letter_code
_entity_poly.pdbx_strand_id
1 'polypeptide(L)'
;MTSARLSLIALALATASIGSAFAADASAPKTRDQVRAELAEAQRNGTLIADGMTGATYRDLNPGLYPAMPAMSMKTRAEVKAELRDAWARGDLVADGMTGATYRQLNPGFYAAQTMDVQPRPSAWAGVSQPMR
;
A
#
# COMPACT_ATOMS: atom_id res chain seq x y z
N MET A 1 53.19 51.40 28.25
CA MET A 1 53.98 50.56 27.33
C MET A 1 53.09 49.38 26.93
N THR A 2 52.40 49.44 25.78
CA THR A 2 52.82 48.77 24.51
C THR A 2 53.13 47.29 24.75
N SER A 3 52.46 46.29 24.17
CA SER A 3 51.93 46.08 22.80
C SER A 3 51.20 44.71 22.80
N ALA A 4 50.46 44.19 21.81
CA ALA A 4 49.73 44.61 20.62
C ALA A 4 49.34 43.30 19.88
N ARG A 5 48.41 43.39 18.91
CA ARG A 5 48.21 42.50 17.72
C ARG A 5 47.30 41.28 17.91
N LEU A 6 46.06 41.34 17.39
CA LEU A 6 45.62 41.11 15.99
C LEU A 6 45.36 39.61 15.72
N SER A 7 44.11 39.23 15.45
CA SER A 7 43.79 38.25 14.41
C SER A 7 42.31 38.26 14.03
N LEU A 8 42.12 38.38 12.72
CA LEU A 8 40.86 38.40 11.96
C LEU A 8 40.44 36.96 11.58
N ILE A 9 39.25 36.85 10.96
CA ILE A 9 38.80 35.83 9.99
C ILE A 9 37.95 34.66 10.54
N ALA A 10 36.68 34.65 10.12
CA ALA A 10 35.94 33.54 9.45
C ALA A 10 34.42 33.78 9.65
N LEU A 11 33.69 34.45 8.75
CA LEU A 11 33.07 33.91 7.52
C LEU A 11 32.45 32.50 7.64
N ALA A 12 31.12 32.41 7.74
CA ALA A 12 30.28 31.29 7.25
C ALA A 12 28.80 31.77 7.26
N LEU A 13 28.19 32.20 6.16
CA LEU A 13 27.65 31.45 5.01
C LEU A 13 26.36 30.65 5.34
N ALA A 14 25.28 31.07 4.66
CA ALA A 14 23.95 30.48 4.36
C ALA A 14 23.66 29.04 4.84
N THR A 15 22.43 28.60 5.14
CA THR A 15 21.30 28.53 4.20
C THR A 15 20.09 27.99 4.97
N ALA A 16 18.99 28.74 5.08
CA ALA A 16 17.71 28.18 5.52
C ALA A 16 17.07 27.44 4.33
N SER A 17 17.40 26.16 4.17
CA SER A 17 16.79 25.31 3.17
C SER A 17 15.35 24.96 3.56
N ILE A 18 14.47 25.29 2.62
CA ILE A 18 13.02 25.11 2.58
C ILE A 18 12.68 23.61 2.64
N GLY A 19 11.58 23.29 3.31
CA GLY A 19 11.11 21.93 3.61
C GLY A 19 11.06 20.99 2.40
N SER A 20 11.70 19.83 2.57
CA SER A 20 11.57 18.66 1.70
C SER A 20 10.46 17.75 2.26
N ALA A 21 9.30 17.75 1.61
CA ALA A 21 8.30 16.70 1.78
C ALA A 21 8.82 15.43 1.11
N PHE A 22 9.20 14.42 1.89
CA PHE A 22 9.60 13.11 1.36
C PHE A 22 8.37 12.28 1.01
N ALA A 23 8.15 12.06 -0.28
CA ALA A 23 7.42 10.88 -0.75
C ALA A 23 8.31 9.66 -0.49
N ALA A 24 7.86 8.73 0.36
CA ALA A 24 8.62 7.54 0.72
C ALA A 24 8.63 6.53 -0.45
N ASP A 25 9.81 6.33 -1.05
CA ASP A 25 10.09 5.18 -1.90
C ASP A 25 10.09 3.92 -1.03
N ALA A 26 9.17 2.98 -1.30
CA ALA A 26 9.02 1.77 -0.48
C ALA A 26 10.21 0.79 -0.61
N SER A 27 11.13 1.02 -1.54
CA SER A 27 12.34 0.19 -1.76
C SER A 27 13.60 0.81 -1.17
N ALA A 28 13.55 2.07 -0.73
CA ALA A 28 14.66 2.73 -0.04
C ALA A 28 14.78 2.23 1.41
N PRO A 29 16.00 2.06 1.94
CA PRO A 29 16.19 1.66 3.33
C PRO A 29 15.61 2.72 4.27
N LYS A 30 14.68 2.29 5.14
CA LYS A 30 14.03 3.18 6.12
C LYS A 30 15.08 3.79 7.06
N THR A 31 14.96 5.10 7.31
CA THR A 31 15.80 5.75 8.32
C THR A 31 15.35 5.34 9.73
N ARG A 32 16.24 5.45 10.71
CA ARG A 32 15.88 5.15 12.12
C ARG A 32 14.70 5.99 12.62
N ASP A 33 14.60 7.23 12.17
CA ASP A 33 13.49 8.12 12.55
C ASP A 33 12.17 7.65 11.93
N GLN A 34 12.18 7.18 10.68
CA GLN A 34 11.01 6.58 10.04
C GLN A 34 10.57 5.31 10.78
N VAL A 35 11.50 4.44 11.15
CA VAL A 35 11.19 3.22 11.92
C VAL A 35 10.58 3.56 13.28
N ARG A 36 11.08 4.60 13.97
CA ARG A 36 10.50 5.06 15.24
C ARG A 36 9.09 5.61 15.06
N ALA A 37 8.86 6.38 14.00
CA ALA A 37 7.55 6.90 13.69
C ALA A 37 6.54 5.77 13.40
N GLU A 38 6.93 4.79 12.59
CA GLU A 38 6.10 3.62 12.27
C GLU A 38 5.81 2.74 13.50
N LEU A 39 6.80 2.54 14.38
CA LEU A 39 6.59 1.80 15.63
C LEU A 39 5.61 2.52 16.56
N ALA A 40 5.73 3.83 16.69
CA ALA A 40 4.79 4.63 17.47
C ALA A 40 3.37 4.58 16.88
N GLU A 41 3.25 4.61 15.55
CA GLU A 41 1.97 4.45 14.85
C GLU A 41 1.36 3.05 15.06
N ALA A 42 2.16 2.00 14.93
CA ALA A 42 1.71 0.62 15.15
C ALA A 42 1.26 0.39 16.60
N GLN A 43 1.94 1.00 17.57
CA GLN A 43 1.52 0.97 18.96
C GLN A 43 0.20 1.72 19.18
N ARG A 44 0.04 2.91 18.58
CA ARG A 44 -1.19 3.71 18.67
C ARG A 44 -2.40 3.02 18.05
N ASN A 45 -2.19 2.32 16.92
CA ASN A 45 -3.26 1.64 16.18
C ASN A 45 -3.48 0.20 16.65
N GLY A 46 -2.64 -0.30 17.56
CA GLY A 46 -2.71 -1.65 18.12
C GLY A 46 -2.39 -2.75 17.12
N THR A 47 -1.65 -2.45 16.05
CA THR A 47 -1.31 -3.40 14.98
C THR A 47 -0.06 -4.23 15.27
N LEU A 48 0.59 -4.01 16.42
CA LEU A 48 1.66 -4.87 16.91
C LEU A 48 1.11 -6.26 17.25
N ILE A 49 1.90 -7.30 16.95
CA ILE A 49 1.58 -8.68 17.31
C ILE A 49 1.65 -8.82 18.83
N ALA A 50 0.56 -9.28 19.44
CA ALA A 50 0.47 -9.58 20.87
C ALA A 50 0.76 -11.07 21.14
N ASP A 51 0.41 -11.95 20.19
CA ASP A 51 0.66 -13.39 20.29
C ASP A 51 1.36 -13.89 19.03
N GLY A 52 2.60 -14.37 19.19
CA GLY A 52 3.42 -14.89 18.09
C GLY A 52 2.94 -16.23 17.52
N MET A 53 2.09 -16.97 18.25
CA MET A 53 1.57 -18.27 17.78
C MET A 53 0.33 -18.11 16.90
N THR A 54 -0.57 -17.20 17.28
CA THR A 54 -1.81 -16.95 16.54
C THR A 54 -1.70 -15.80 15.54
N GLY A 55 -0.68 -14.93 15.70
CA GLY A 55 -0.55 -13.69 14.94
C GLY A 55 -1.56 -12.63 15.35
N ALA A 56 -2.28 -12.82 16.47
CA ALA A 56 -3.24 -11.85 16.96
C ALA A 56 -2.56 -10.53 17.34
N THR A 57 -3.13 -9.41 16.91
CA THR A 57 -2.67 -8.08 17.27
C THR A 57 -3.27 -7.63 18.61
N TYR A 58 -2.66 -6.63 19.26
CA TYR A 58 -3.24 -6.07 20.50
C TYR A 58 -4.66 -5.53 20.30
N ARG A 59 -4.95 -5.00 19.11
CA ARG A 59 -6.30 -4.56 18.76
C ARG A 59 -7.29 -5.72 18.63
N ASP A 60 -6.87 -6.86 18.11
CA ASP A 60 -7.76 -8.03 17.99
C ASP A 60 -8.18 -8.54 19.37
N LEU A 61 -7.27 -8.47 20.34
CA LEU A 61 -7.54 -8.87 21.72
C LEU A 61 -8.35 -7.83 22.50
N ASN A 62 -8.09 -6.54 22.29
CA ASN A 62 -8.73 -5.43 23.02
C ASN A 62 -9.16 -4.28 22.10
N PRO A 63 -10.20 -4.48 21.26
CA PRO A 63 -10.58 -3.52 20.22
C PRO A 63 -11.04 -2.17 20.79
N GLY A 64 -11.60 -2.15 22.01
CA GLY A 64 -12.06 -0.92 22.67
C GLY A 64 -10.97 0.04 23.13
N LEU A 65 -9.69 -0.37 23.10
CA LEU A 65 -8.56 0.44 23.51
C LEU A 65 -7.89 1.19 22.35
N TYR A 66 -8.30 0.91 21.11
CA TYR A 66 -7.67 1.42 19.90
C TYR A 66 -8.67 2.19 19.04
N PRO A 67 -8.21 3.19 18.26
CA PRO A 67 -9.07 3.91 17.35
C PRO A 67 -9.61 2.97 16.27
N ALA A 68 -10.86 3.20 15.86
CA ALA A 68 -11.44 2.51 14.71
C ALA A 68 -10.60 2.81 13.46
N MET A 69 -10.20 1.77 12.73
CA MET A 69 -9.50 1.96 11.47
C MET A 69 -10.44 2.62 10.45
N PRO A 70 -9.92 3.50 9.59
CA PRO A 70 -10.69 3.98 8.44
C PRO A 70 -11.13 2.76 7.63
N ALA A 71 -12.42 2.72 7.30
CA ALA A 71 -12.95 1.69 6.42
C ALA A 71 -12.23 1.80 5.08
N MET A 72 -11.27 0.91 4.82
CA MET A 72 -10.73 0.72 3.49
C MET A 72 -11.91 0.27 2.62
N SER A 73 -12.04 0.85 1.42
CA SER A 73 -13.06 0.45 0.46
C SER A 73 -12.83 -1.00 0.04
N MET A 74 -13.38 -1.94 0.82
CA MET A 74 -13.36 -3.36 0.50
C MET A 74 -14.46 -3.64 -0.52
N LYS A 75 -14.19 -4.57 -1.45
CA LYS A 75 -15.22 -5.08 -2.35
C LYS A 75 -16.41 -5.57 -1.55
N THR A 76 -17.61 -5.16 -1.96
CA THR A 76 -18.84 -5.65 -1.37
C THR A 76 -18.99 -7.15 -1.63
N ARG A 77 -19.75 -7.84 -0.78
CA ARG A 77 -20.06 -9.27 -0.98
C ARG A 77 -20.74 -9.53 -2.34
N ALA A 78 -21.49 -8.56 -2.86
CA ALA A 78 -22.13 -8.65 -4.16
C ALA A 78 -21.09 -8.61 -5.29
N GLU A 79 -20.12 -7.70 -5.24
CA GLU A 79 -19.03 -7.61 -6.20
C GLU A 79 -18.16 -8.87 -6.20
N VAL A 80 -17.81 -9.40 -5.01
CA VAL A 80 -17.06 -10.66 -4.91
C VAL A 80 -17.80 -11.82 -5.55
N LYS A 81 -19.12 -11.91 -5.36
CA LYS A 81 -19.94 -12.96 -5.98
C LYS A 81 -20.02 -12.81 -7.50
N ALA A 82 -20.14 -11.57 -8.00
CA ALA A 82 -20.14 -11.29 -9.42
C ALA A 82 -18.80 -11.73 -10.05
N GLU A 83 -17.68 -11.34 -9.45
CA GLU A 83 -16.34 -11.72 -9.93
C GLU A 83 -16.12 -13.23 -9.90
N LEU A 84 -16.57 -13.93 -8.85
CA LEU A 84 -16.45 -15.38 -8.76
C LEU A 84 -17.24 -16.07 -9.88
N ARG A 85 -18.46 -15.62 -10.15
CA ARG A 85 -19.29 -16.15 -11.25
C ARG A 85 -18.64 -15.89 -12.60
N ASP A 86 -18.09 -14.69 -12.80
CA ASP A 86 -17.44 -14.32 -14.05
C ASP A 86 -16.13 -15.10 -14.25
N ALA A 87 -15.40 -15.41 -13.19
CA ALA A 87 -14.23 -16.29 -13.23
C ALA A 87 -14.62 -17.75 -13.53
N TRP A 88 -15.73 -18.23 -12.97
CA TRP A 88 -16.28 -19.55 -13.28
C TRP A 88 -16.68 -19.66 -14.75
N ALA A 89 -17.48 -18.72 -15.25
CA ALA A 89 -17.94 -18.72 -16.63
C ALA A 89 -16.78 -18.75 -17.62
N ARG A 90 -15.71 -17.99 -17.33
CA ARG A 90 -14.51 -17.90 -18.15
C ARG A 90 -13.53 -19.07 -17.97
N GLY A 91 -13.72 -19.91 -16.96
CA GLY A 91 -12.81 -21.02 -16.63
C GLY A 91 -11.46 -20.56 -16.08
N ASP A 92 -11.40 -19.37 -15.48
CA ASP A 92 -10.16 -18.79 -14.93
C ASP A 92 -9.84 -19.32 -13.52
N LEU A 93 -10.77 -20.06 -12.90
CA LEU A 93 -10.55 -20.68 -11.61
C LEU A 93 -9.51 -21.79 -11.72
N VAL A 94 -8.65 -21.88 -10.70
CA VAL A 94 -7.67 -22.95 -10.57
C VAL A 94 -8.40 -24.27 -10.34
N ALA A 95 -8.12 -25.24 -11.21
CA ALA A 95 -8.68 -26.59 -11.18
C ALA A 95 -7.72 -27.60 -10.53
N ASP A 96 -6.42 -27.35 -10.59
CA ASP A 96 -5.38 -28.17 -9.95
C ASP A 96 -4.47 -27.30 -9.07
N GLY A 97 -4.47 -27.56 -7.77
CA GLY A 97 -3.66 -26.84 -6.79
C GLY A 97 -2.15 -27.14 -6.86
N MET A 98 -1.74 -28.23 -7.53
CA MET A 98 -0.33 -28.61 -7.63
C MET A 98 0.37 -27.94 -8.82
N THR A 99 -0.32 -27.85 -9.96
CA THR A 99 0.23 -27.22 -11.17
C THR A 99 -0.22 -25.77 -11.35
N GLY A 100 -1.28 -25.34 -10.65
CA GLY A 100 -1.92 -24.05 -10.85
C GLY A 100 -2.76 -23.99 -12.13
N ALA A 101 -3.01 -25.12 -12.79
CA ALA A 101 -3.76 -25.15 -14.04
C ALA A 101 -5.22 -24.71 -13.84
N THR A 102 -5.74 -23.91 -14.76
CA THR A 102 -7.13 -23.43 -14.73
C THR A 102 -8.10 -24.36 -15.47
N TYR A 103 -9.40 -24.25 -15.18
CA TYR A 103 -10.42 -25.04 -15.89
C TYR A 103 -10.40 -24.83 -17.41
N ARG A 104 -10.08 -23.62 -17.88
CA ARG A 104 -9.92 -23.34 -19.31
C ARG A 104 -8.75 -24.11 -19.91
N GLN A 105 -7.62 -24.22 -19.20
CA GLN A 105 -6.43 -24.91 -19.68
C GLN A 105 -6.64 -26.42 -19.75
N LEU A 106 -7.33 -27.00 -18.75
CA LEU A 106 -7.60 -28.43 -18.69
C LEU A 106 -8.76 -28.85 -19.61
N ASN A 107 -9.71 -27.96 -19.87
CA ASN A 107 -10.91 -28.28 -20.64
C ASN A 107 -11.34 -27.15 -21.59
N PRO A 108 -10.51 -26.82 -22.60
CA PRO A 108 -10.72 -25.65 -23.45
C PRO A 108 -12.03 -25.69 -24.23
N GLY A 109 -12.53 -26.88 -24.58
CA GLY A 109 -13.79 -27.04 -25.34
C GLY A 109 -15.03 -26.46 -24.66
N PHE A 110 -15.03 -26.38 -23.31
CA PHE A 110 -16.15 -25.85 -22.54
C PHE A 110 -16.07 -24.33 -22.33
N TYR A 111 -14.92 -23.71 -22.60
CA TYR A 111 -14.65 -22.29 -22.31
C TYR A 111 -14.23 -21.48 -23.55
N ALA A 112 -13.98 -22.12 -24.70
CA ALA A 112 -13.54 -21.50 -25.95
C ALA A 112 -14.58 -20.58 -26.61
N ALA A 113 -15.87 -20.73 -26.29
CA ALA A 113 -16.94 -19.92 -26.88
C ALA A 113 -17.05 -18.49 -26.31
N GLN A 114 -16.37 -18.17 -25.21
CA GLN A 114 -16.50 -16.88 -24.52
C GLN A 114 -15.31 -15.94 -24.66
N THR A 115 -14.21 -16.39 -25.29
CA THR A 115 -12.96 -15.61 -25.35
C THR A 115 -12.88 -14.64 -26.53
N MET A 116 -13.88 -14.59 -27.42
CA MET A 116 -13.82 -13.78 -28.66
C MET A 116 -14.47 -12.39 -28.57
N ASP A 117 -15.17 -12.06 -27.48
CA ASP A 117 -15.86 -10.77 -27.36
C ASP A 117 -15.62 -10.11 -26.00
N VAL A 118 -14.38 -9.69 -25.73
CA VAL A 118 -14.12 -8.75 -24.61
C VAL A 118 -13.06 -7.72 -25.02
N GLN A 119 -13.56 -6.53 -25.33
CA GLN A 119 -12.85 -5.26 -25.40
C GLN A 119 -11.95 -5.05 -24.16
N PRO A 120 -10.68 -4.61 -24.29
CA PRO A 120 -9.92 -4.16 -23.14
C PRO A 120 -10.65 -2.98 -22.49
N ARG A 121 -10.99 -3.09 -21.20
CA ARG A 121 -11.56 -1.98 -20.42
C ARG A 121 -10.63 -0.76 -20.59
N PRO A 122 -11.09 0.39 -21.12
CA PRO A 122 -10.26 1.58 -21.15
C PRO A 122 -9.92 1.96 -19.70
N SER A 123 -8.64 2.15 -19.45
CA SER A 123 -8.09 2.70 -18.22
C SER A 123 -8.76 4.05 -17.95
N ALA A 124 -9.77 4.04 -17.09
CA ALA A 124 -10.53 5.23 -16.68
C ALA A 124 -9.71 6.11 -15.70
N TRP A 125 -8.52 6.55 -16.11
CA TRP A 125 -7.70 7.53 -15.38
C TRP A 125 -6.91 8.45 -16.33
N ALA A 126 -7.42 8.70 -17.54
CA ALA A 126 -6.91 9.75 -18.40
C ALA A 126 -7.73 11.03 -18.21
N GLY A 127 -7.24 11.90 -17.33
CA GLY A 127 -7.40 13.36 -17.37
C GLY A 127 -8.81 13.94 -17.31
N VAL A 128 -9.18 14.47 -16.13
CA VAL A 128 -9.96 15.71 -16.06
C VAL A 128 -9.31 16.63 -15.02
N SER A 129 -8.38 17.43 -15.52
CA SER A 129 -8.08 18.74 -14.95
C SER A 129 -9.28 19.66 -15.21
N GLN A 130 -9.89 20.24 -14.17
CA GLN A 130 -10.11 21.70 -14.04
C GLN A 130 -10.90 22.10 -12.78
N PRO A 131 -10.70 23.33 -12.27
CA PRO A 131 -11.07 23.75 -10.92
C PRO A 131 -12.41 24.51 -10.81
N MET A 132 -12.82 24.63 -9.54
CA MET A 132 -13.91 25.41 -8.91
C MET A 132 -14.44 26.64 -9.67
N ARG A 133 -15.77 26.75 -9.68
CA ARG A 133 -16.50 27.98 -9.38
C ARG A 133 -17.71 27.69 -8.50
#